data_AF-A0A1H9GS02-F1
#
_entry.id   AF-A0A1H9GS02-F1
#
_cell.length_a   1.000
_cell.length_b   1.000
_cell.length_c   1.000
_cell.angle_alpha   90.00
_cell.angle_beta   90.00
_cell.angle_gamma   90.00
#
_symmetry.space_group_name_H-M   'P 1'
#
loop_
_entity.id
_entity.type
_entity.pdbx_description
1 polymer ?
#
loop_
_entity_poly.entity_id
_entity_poly.type
_entity_poly.pdbx_seq_one_letter_code
_entity_poly.pdbx_strand_id
1 'polypeptide(L)'
;MDKELQKAKEEYQGEITFTDNDRNKVLEKISESKLTKPSKGIFHPFPVISALIATLLIGFLFLTNTDLLVNQNSGSPEDKQVEGYIVKIEDNEALVTNSDTQQSIWLSDIPEEFEIGQKIQGSYDNSSSTQDSPTLNDFEIKPSHTIEGSNMTEEEVIRTALTTEDYSRFDPIMVRSVEYEPSTQVWTIQLSLNDRGDWEFNIDDQTQEIMTEHDTETSQEPVIEEIINEYEDTITSLKNDDTQQINFDTKEELKNYLTQSMSETLADSHIENYIMERDGELYLRETEFPTFINTNEAYLTEEIDKDTYHAIQEQDTELTNHIEITYIIQNQQNQWIVEDVDVQSLEQNSVKIESDQQAKEEVKKALQLSDQYQLDYEGQDVPSEEYEGQNLALIHVYEENENATATYGWYYINLENRAIYEYDIATNNLTLMYDYNGEEYVKVE
;
A
#
# COMPACT_ATOMS: atom_id res chain seq x y z
N MET A 1 47.33 -5.11 -1.61
CA MET A 1 46.73 -3.77 -1.57
C MET A 1 47.77 -2.82 -2.17
N ASP A 2 47.39 -2.07 -3.20
CA ASP A 2 48.29 -1.17 -3.94
C ASP A 2 48.84 -0.07 -3.01
N LYS A 3 50.11 0.30 -3.16
CA LYS A 3 50.75 1.36 -2.37
C LYS A 3 50.05 2.70 -2.60
N GLU A 4 49.45 2.91 -3.77
CA GLU A 4 48.65 4.11 -4.03
C GLU A 4 47.34 4.10 -3.23
N LEU A 5 46.71 2.93 -3.05
CA LEU A 5 45.48 2.80 -2.29
C LEU A 5 45.71 2.99 -0.78
N GLN A 6 46.85 2.51 -0.28
CA GLN A 6 47.22 2.65 1.13
C GLN A 6 47.55 4.11 1.47
N LYS A 7 48.22 4.83 0.55
CA LYS A 7 48.48 6.26 0.67
C LYS A 7 47.20 7.09 0.62
N ALA A 8 46.26 6.75 -0.25
CA ALA A 8 44.97 7.44 -0.31
C ALA A 8 44.14 7.25 0.97
N LYS A 9 44.20 6.06 1.58
CA LYS A 9 43.53 5.78 2.86
C LYS A 9 44.12 6.58 4.03
N GLU A 10 45.44 6.70 4.10
CA GLU A 10 46.13 7.51 5.11
C GLU A 10 45.84 9.02 4.93
N GLU A 11 45.69 9.49 3.69
CA GLU A 11 45.36 10.89 3.38
C GLU A 11 43.90 11.24 3.75
N TYR A 12 42.99 10.26 3.76
CA TYR A 12 41.58 10.43 4.15
C TYR A 12 41.30 10.30 5.65
N GLN A 13 42.22 9.74 6.45
CA GLN A 13 42.05 9.60 7.90
C GLN A 13 42.42 10.86 8.70
N GLY A 14 43.00 11.88 8.05
CA GLY A 14 43.16 13.20 8.66
C GLY A 14 41.87 14.01 8.58
N GLU A 15 41.55 14.82 9.59
CA GLU A 15 40.40 15.74 9.59
C GLU A 15 40.43 16.64 8.34
N ILE A 16 39.65 16.28 7.32
CA ILE A 16 39.48 17.12 6.13
C ILE A 16 38.46 18.20 6.48
N THR A 17 38.93 19.36 6.92
CA THR A 17 38.08 20.55 6.96
C THR A 17 37.96 21.11 5.56
N PHE A 18 36.76 21.07 4.97
CA PHE A 18 36.47 21.78 3.72
C PHE A 18 36.66 23.28 3.94
N THR A 19 37.67 23.87 3.28
CA THR A 19 37.85 25.31 3.33
C THR A 19 36.91 26.00 2.36
N ASP A 20 36.57 27.27 2.61
CA ASP A 20 35.81 28.08 1.64
C ASP A 20 36.48 28.14 0.25
N ASN A 21 37.81 27.95 0.20
CA ASN A 21 38.56 27.88 -1.04
C ASN A 21 38.27 26.59 -1.83
N ASP A 22 38.07 25.47 -1.15
CA ASP A 22 37.71 24.19 -1.79
C ASP A 22 36.28 24.24 -2.33
N ARG A 23 35.37 24.87 -1.57
CA ARG A 23 34.00 25.14 -2.00
C ARG A 23 33.97 26.02 -3.27
N ASN A 24 34.78 27.07 -3.30
CA ASN A 24 34.87 27.96 -4.46
C ASN A 24 35.45 27.27 -5.71
N LYS A 25 36.43 26.37 -5.55
CA LYS A 25 36.97 25.57 -6.68
C LYS A 25 35.95 24.60 -7.26
N VAL A 26 35.09 24.02 -6.44
CA VAL A 26 34.00 23.14 -6.91
C VAL A 26 32.97 23.97 -7.68
N LEU A 27 32.58 25.13 -7.15
CA LEU A 27 31.64 26.04 -7.82
C LEU A 27 32.20 26.59 -9.15
N GLU A 28 33.49 26.88 -9.21
CA GLU A 28 34.18 27.29 -10.44
C GLU A 28 34.09 26.19 -11.50
N LYS A 29 34.39 24.92 -11.16
CA LYS A 29 34.25 23.78 -12.08
C LYS A 29 32.82 23.54 -12.56
N ILE A 30 31.82 23.74 -11.69
CA ILE A 30 30.40 23.64 -12.06
C ILE A 30 29.99 24.77 -13.01
N SER A 31 30.59 25.96 -12.86
CA SER A 31 30.33 27.10 -13.75
C SER A 31 30.98 26.91 -15.13
N GLU A 32 32.14 26.25 -15.19
CA GLU A 32 32.85 25.94 -16.43
C GLU A 32 32.17 24.84 -17.25
N SER A 33 31.47 23.89 -16.61
CA SER A 33 30.79 22.79 -17.31
C SER A 33 29.51 23.21 -18.04
N LYS A 34 28.93 24.38 -17.73
CA LYS A 34 27.72 24.92 -18.39
C LYS A 34 27.99 25.69 -19.70
N LEU A 35 29.21 25.66 -20.23
CA LEU A 35 29.61 26.41 -21.44
C LEU A 35 30.04 25.54 -22.63
N THR A 36 29.43 24.38 -22.84
CA THR A 36 29.52 23.67 -24.12
C THR A 36 28.38 24.08 -25.06
N LYS A 37 28.69 24.97 -26.00
CA LYS A 37 27.80 25.34 -27.12
C LYS A 37 27.42 24.11 -27.95
N PRO A 38 26.15 23.97 -28.37
CA PRO A 38 25.75 22.90 -29.29
C PRO A 38 26.46 23.07 -30.63
N SER A 39 27.06 21.98 -31.11
CA SER A 39 27.71 21.90 -32.42
C SER A 39 26.64 21.92 -33.53
N LYS A 40 26.94 22.67 -34.59
CA LYS A 40 26.09 22.80 -35.78
C LYS A 40 26.10 21.51 -36.59
N GLY A 41 24.93 20.93 -36.84
CA GLY A 41 24.73 19.82 -37.78
C GLY A 41 23.40 19.92 -38.53
N ILE A 42 23.49 20.39 -39.79
CA ILE A 42 22.68 20.05 -40.98
C ILE A 42 21.15 20.20 -40.92
N PHE A 43 20.66 21.23 -41.63
CA PHE A 43 19.27 21.51 -41.98
C PHE A 43 18.62 20.43 -42.87
N HIS A 44 17.41 19.99 -42.54
CA HIS A 44 16.42 19.44 -43.47
C HIS A 44 15.18 20.35 -43.51
N PRO A 45 14.60 20.67 -44.68
CA PRO A 45 13.47 21.61 -44.79
C PRO A 45 12.14 20.86 -44.91
N PHE A 46 11.33 20.83 -43.86
CA PHE A 46 9.96 20.30 -43.98
C PHE A 46 8.95 21.05 -43.10
N PRO A 47 8.32 22.12 -43.63
CA PRO A 47 7.02 22.54 -43.14
C PRO A 47 5.94 22.64 -44.24
N VAL A 48 6.21 22.20 -45.47
CA VAL A 48 5.25 22.35 -46.60
C VAL A 48 4.43 21.09 -46.85
N ILE A 49 4.89 19.90 -46.44
CA ILE A 49 4.19 18.63 -46.76
C ILE A 49 3.05 18.32 -45.78
N SER A 50 3.12 18.77 -44.52
CA SER A 50 2.05 18.56 -43.54
C SER A 50 0.76 19.32 -43.88
N ALA A 51 0.88 20.53 -44.43
CA ALA A 51 -0.29 21.32 -44.83
C ALA A 51 -1.05 20.69 -46.01
N LEU A 52 -0.34 20.02 -46.93
CA LEU A 52 -0.95 19.43 -48.14
C LEU A 52 -1.72 18.14 -47.83
N ILE A 53 -1.23 17.34 -46.87
CA ILE A 53 -1.89 16.12 -46.36
C ILE A 53 -3.19 16.47 -45.61
N ALA A 54 -3.17 17.53 -44.79
CA ALA A 54 -4.37 17.99 -44.06
C ALA A 54 -5.50 18.46 -45.00
N THR A 55 -5.19 19.18 -46.08
CA THR A 55 -6.20 19.56 -47.09
C THR A 55 -6.76 18.38 -47.89
N LEU A 56 -5.97 17.33 -48.10
CA LEU A 56 -6.42 16.13 -48.82
C LEU A 56 -7.38 15.28 -47.97
N LEU A 57 -7.16 15.21 -46.66
CA LEU A 57 -8.05 14.53 -45.72
C LEU A 57 -9.40 15.25 -45.55
N ILE A 58 -9.39 16.59 -45.52
CA ILE A 58 -10.64 17.38 -45.46
C ILE A 58 -11.43 17.23 -46.78
N GLY A 59 -10.76 17.17 -47.93
CA GLY A 59 -11.43 16.95 -49.22
C GLY A 59 -12.08 15.56 -49.37
N PHE A 60 -11.50 14.53 -48.74
CA PHE A 60 -12.05 13.17 -48.76
C PHE A 60 -13.33 13.05 -47.91
N LEU A 61 -13.40 13.77 -46.79
CA LEU A 61 -14.59 13.81 -45.92
C LEU A 61 -15.81 14.52 -46.54
N PHE A 62 -15.61 15.41 -47.53
CA PHE A 62 -16.72 16.04 -48.25
C PHE A 62 -17.24 15.23 -49.45
N LEU A 63 -16.46 14.26 -49.96
CA LEU A 63 -16.85 13.45 -51.12
C LEU A 63 -17.61 12.16 -50.77
N THR A 64 -17.56 11.70 -49.52
CA THR A 64 -18.28 10.50 -49.08
C THR A 64 -19.68 10.78 -48.51
N ASN A 65 -20.12 12.04 -48.49
CA ASN A 65 -21.31 12.46 -47.73
C ASN A 65 -22.48 12.98 -48.58
N THR A 66 -22.54 12.67 -49.89
CA THR A 66 -23.60 13.21 -50.78
C THR A 66 -24.68 12.23 -51.25
N ASP A 67 -24.71 10.98 -50.79
CA ASP A 67 -25.71 9.99 -51.26
C ASP A 67 -26.88 9.69 -50.29
N LEU A 68 -27.05 10.45 -49.21
CA LEU A 68 -28.17 10.23 -48.27
C LEU A 68 -29.21 11.34 -48.31
N LEU A 69 -29.79 11.59 -49.49
CA LEU A 69 -31.07 12.29 -49.59
C LEU A 69 -31.98 11.62 -50.62
N VAL A 70 -33.17 11.25 -50.12
CA VAL A 70 -34.43 10.96 -50.82
C VAL A 70 -34.67 9.50 -51.24
N ASN A 71 -35.48 8.79 -50.43
CA ASN A 71 -36.68 8.14 -50.96
C ASN A 71 -37.75 7.93 -49.87
N GLN A 72 -38.57 8.95 -49.60
CA GLN A 72 -39.85 8.73 -48.90
C GLN A 72 -40.85 8.20 -49.92
N ASN A 73 -40.90 6.87 -50.05
CA ASN A 73 -41.92 6.19 -50.84
C ASN A 73 -42.90 5.51 -49.87
N SER A 74 -44.14 5.96 -49.92
CA SER A 74 -45.26 5.45 -49.13
C SER A 74 -45.64 4.02 -49.52
N GLY A 75 -45.81 3.14 -48.53
CA GLY A 75 -46.83 2.08 -48.62
C GLY A 75 -46.34 0.63 -48.59
N SER A 76 -45.52 0.27 -47.61
CA SER A 76 -45.52 -1.07 -47.00
C SER A 76 -45.04 -0.86 -45.55
N PRO A 77 -45.56 -1.58 -44.52
CA PRO A 77 -44.89 -1.62 -43.23
C PRO A 77 -43.42 -1.97 -43.49
N GLU A 78 -42.53 -1.03 -43.19
CA GLU A 78 -41.11 -1.13 -43.47
C GLU A 78 -40.50 -1.95 -42.34
N ASP A 79 -40.14 -3.19 -42.64
CA ASP A 79 -39.47 -4.08 -41.69
C ASP A 79 -38.18 -3.39 -41.23
N LYS A 80 -38.16 -2.98 -39.96
CA LYS A 80 -36.99 -2.32 -39.38
C LYS A 80 -35.92 -3.37 -39.16
N GLN A 81 -34.70 -3.04 -39.54
CA GLN A 81 -33.56 -3.91 -39.34
C GLN A 81 -32.88 -3.62 -38.00
N VAL A 82 -32.30 -4.63 -37.40
CA VAL A 82 -31.44 -4.56 -36.23
C VAL A 82 -30.17 -5.36 -36.50
N GLU A 83 -29.02 -4.82 -36.12
CA GLU A 83 -27.74 -5.50 -36.12
C GLU A 83 -27.01 -5.06 -34.86
N GLY A 84 -26.45 -5.97 -34.07
CA GLY A 84 -25.80 -5.60 -32.81
C GLY A 84 -25.45 -6.80 -31.93
N TYR A 85 -24.86 -6.53 -30.78
CA TYR A 85 -24.54 -7.54 -29.76
C TYR A 85 -25.68 -7.68 -28.77
N ILE A 86 -25.98 -8.92 -28.37
CA ILE A 86 -26.85 -9.21 -27.24
C ILE A 86 -26.07 -8.93 -25.95
N VAL A 87 -26.43 -7.87 -25.24
CA VAL A 87 -25.75 -7.47 -24.00
C VAL A 87 -26.50 -7.88 -22.74
N LYS A 88 -27.79 -8.21 -22.86
CA LYS A 88 -28.65 -8.61 -21.74
C LYS A 88 -29.80 -9.49 -22.23
N ILE A 89 -30.22 -10.46 -21.42
CA ILE A 89 -31.39 -11.30 -21.66
C ILE A 89 -32.22 -11.38 -20.37
N GLU A 90 -33.50 -11.00 -20.43
CA GLU A 90 -34.44 -11.02 -19.30
C GLU A 90 -35.84 -11.42 -19.79
N ASP A 91 -36.53 -12.33 -19.09
CA ASP A 91 -37.95 -12.67 -19.33
C ASP A 91 -38.35 -12.91 -20.81
N ASN A 92 -37.51 -13.61 -21.58
CA ASN A 92 -37.70 -13.88 -23.02
C ASN A 92 -37.58 -12.63 -23.93
N GLU A 93 -36.88 -11.61 -23.43
CA GLU A 93 -36.46 -10.43 -24.16
C GLU A 93 -34.93 -10.32 -24.17
N ALA A 94 -34.37 -9.77 -25.25
CA ALA A 94 -32.94 -9.47 -25.36
C ALA A 94 -32.71 -7.99 -25.62
N LEU A 95 -31.78 -7.38 -24.89
CA LEU A 95 -31.26 -6.06 -25.21
C LEU A 95 -30.14 -6.19 -26.25
N VAL A 96 -30.39 -5.62 -27.43
CA VAL A 96 -29.44 -5.60 -28.53
C VAL A 96 -28.89 -4.19 -28.70
N THR A 97 -27.56 -4.06 -28.71
CA THR A 97 -26.89 -2.77 -28.85
C THR A 97 -25.91 -2.73 -30.01
N ASN A 98 -25.83 -1.55 -30.65
CA ASN A 98 -24.95 -1.27 -31.77
C ASN A 98 -24.29 0.09 -31.57
N SER A 99 -22.97 0.08 -31.40
CA SER A 99 -22.16 1.27 -31.16
C SER A 99 -22.03 2.18 -32.38
N ASP A 100 -22.03 1.62 -33.60
CA ASP A 100 -21.93 2.37 -34.86
C ASP A 100 -23.19 3.20 -35.11
N THR A 101 -24.36 2.64 -34.82
CA THR A 101 -25.66 3.32 -35.00
C THR A 101 -26.18 3.99 -33.72
N GLN A 102 -25.49 3.80 -32.60
CA GLN A 102 -25.93 4.19 -31.25
C GLN A 102 -27.34 3.69 -30.90
N GLN A 103 -27.69 2.51 -31.42
CA GLN A 103 -29.00 1.90 -31.21
C GLN A 103 -28.95 0.97 -30.00
N SER A 104 -29.98 1.04 -29.15
CA SER A 104 -30.27 0.05 -28.11
C SER A 104 -31.74 -0.31 -28.23
N ILE A 105 -32.06 -1.60 -28.35
CA ILE A 105 -33.43 -2.07 -28.53
C ILE A 105 -33.66 -3.37 -27.76
N TRP A 106 -34.75 -3.40 -26.98
CA TRP A 106 -35.27 -4.63 -26.41
C TRP A 106 -36.11 -5.36 -27.47
N LEU A 107 -35.78 -6.62 -27.74
CA LEU A 107 -36.50 -7.49 -28.66
C LEU A 107 -37.22 -8.56 -27.85
N SER A 108 -38.50 -8.80 -28.14
CA SER A 108 -39.30 -9.86 -27.53
C SER A 108 -39.42 -11.10 -28.42
N ASP A 109 -39.90 -12.20 -27.83
CA ASP A 109 -40.04 -13.52 -28.46
C ASP A 109 -38.72 -14.04 -29.03
N ILE A 110 -37.62 -13.84 -28.29
CA ILE A 110 -36.31 -14.30 -28.72
C ILE A 110 -36.23 -15.84 -28.69
N PRO A 111 -35.43 -16.46 -29.56
CA PRO A 111 -35.15 -17.89 -29.51
C PRO A 111 -34.38 -18.30 -28.25
N GLU A 112 -34.55 -19.55 -27.81
CA GLU A 112 -33.84 -20.10 -26.64
C GLU A 112 -32.32 -20.23 -26.87
N GLU A 113 -31.86 -20.29 -28.13
CA GLU A 113 -30.44 -20.37 -28.48
C GLU A 113 -29.66 -19.05 -28.36
N PHE A 114 -30.33 -17.95 -28.03
CA PHE A 114 -29.66 -16.65 -27.88
C PHE A 114 -28.85 -16.61 -26.58
N GLU A 115 -27.60 -16.18 -26.70
CA GLU A 115 -26.67 -16.04 -25.57
C GLU A 115 -26.05 -14.64 -25.53
N ILE A 116 -25.70 -14.17 -24.32
CA ILE A 116 -25.00 -12.88 -24.13
C ILE A 116 -23.64 -12.93 -24.86
N GLY A 117 -23.31 -11.85 -25.54
CA GLY A 117 -22.10 -11.69 -26.36
C GLY A 117 -22.29 -12.02 -27.84
N GLN A 118 -23.40 -12.67 -28.22
CA GLN A 118 -23.67 -13.00 -29.62
C GLN A 118 -23.96 -11.75 -30.45
N LYS A 119 -23.41 -11.71 -31.67
CA LYS A 119 -23.76 -10.71 -32.67
C LYS A 119 -24.91 -11.25 -33.53
N ILE A 120 -26.00 -10.49 -33.59
CA ILE A 120 -27.17 -10.85 -34.40
C ILE A 120 -27.45 -9.81 -35.47
N GLN A 121 -28.11 -10.24 -36.55
CA GLN A 121 -28.71 -9.38 -37.54
C GLN A 121 -30.13 -9.88 -37.83
N GLY A 122 -31.11 -8.99 -37.92
CA GLY A 122 -32.48 -9.39 -38.17
C GLY A 122 -33.45 -8.26 -38.46
N SER A 123 -34.72 -8.61 -38.63
CA SER A 123 -35.82 -7.68 -38.81
C SER A 123 -36.86 -7.83 -37.71
N TYR A 124 -37.46 -6.71 -37.29
CA TYR A 124 -38.47 -6.68 -36.23
C TYR A 124 -39.69 -5.88 -36.66
N ASP A 125 -40.85 -6.24 -36.10
CA ASP A 125 -42.11 -5.54 -36.30
C ASP A 125 -42.55 -4.83 -35.03
N ASN A 126 -42.98 -3.58 -35.18
CA ASN A 126 -43.48 -2.73 -34.10
C ASN A 126 -45.03 -2.66 -34.08
N SER A 127 -45.71 -3.55 -34.82
CA SER A 127 -47.17 -3.53 -34.99
C SER A 127 -47.95 -4.07 -33.78
N SER A 128 -47.29 -4.76 -32.85
CA SER A 128 -47.92 -5.25 -31.61
C SER A 128 -48.10 -4.11 -30.61
N SER A 129 -49.25 -3.43 -30.67
CA SER A 129 -49.58 -2.28 -29.80
C SER A 129 -49.68 -2.57 -28.29
N THR A 130 -49.44 -3.81 -27.86
CA THR A 130 -49.64 -4.25 -26.46
C THR A 130 -48.37 -4.62 -25.71
N GLN A 131 -47.23 -4.74 -26.39
CA GLN A 131 -45.93 -5.01 -25.77
C GLN A 131 -45.02 -3.79 -25.93
N ASP A 132 -44.22 -3.51 -24.89
CA ASP A 132 -43.27 -2.39 -24.89
C ASP A 132 -42.05 -2.66 -25.79
N SER A 133 -41.83 -3.94 -26.16
CA SER A 133 -40.69 -4.42 -26.95
C SER A 133 -41.14 -5.04 -28.28
N PRO A 134 -40.58 -4.64 -29.44
CA PRO A 134 -40.90 -5.23 -30.74
C PRO A 134 -40.51 -6.71 -30.85
N THR A 135 -41.26 -7.45 -31.66
CA THR A 135 -41.07 -8.88 -31.91
C THR A 135 -40.03 -9.10 -33.02
N LEU A 136 -39.04 -9.96 -32.77
CA LEU A 136 -38.04 -10.37 -33.77
C LEU A 136 -38.66 -11.39 -34.74
N ASN A 137 -38.65 -11.10 -36.05
CA ASN A 137 -39.33 -11.94 -37.05
C ASN A 137 -38.38 -12.87 -37.83
N ASP A 138 -37.27 -12.30 -38.31
CA ASP A 138 -36.26 -13.01 -39.09
C ASP A 138 -34.90 -12.60 -38.54
N PHE A 139 -34.05 -13.56 -38.23
CA PHE A 139 -32.75 -13.29 -37.61
C PHE A 139 -31.70 -14.29 -38.08
N GLU A 140 -30.45 -13.85 -38.02
CA GLU A 140 -29.25 -14.63 -38.26
C GLU A 140 -28.26 -14.31 -37.12
N ILE A 141 -27.83 -15.34 -36.39
CA ILE A 141 -26.69 -15.24 -35.47
C ILE A 141 -25.43 -15.26 -36.32
N LYS A 142 -24.65 -14.18 -36.29
CA LYS A 142 -23.37 -14.13 -37.02
C LYS A 142 -22.38 -15.03 -36.28
N PRO A 143 -21.81 -16.06 -36.93
CA PRO A 143 -20.88 -16.95 -36.26
C PRO A 143 -19.64 -16.16 -35.82
N SER A 144 -19.29 -16.25 -34.54
CA SER A 144 -18.02 -15.74 -34.03
C SER A 144 -16.89 -16.69 -34.43
N HIS A 145 -15.74 -16.14 -34.80
CA HIS A 145 -14.55 -16.92 -35.14
C HIS A 145 -13.45 -16.63 -34.13
N THR A 146 -12.71 -17.66 -33.75
CA THR A 146 -11.47 -17.47 -33.00
C THR A 146 -10.47 -16.72 -33.87
N ILE A 147 -9.81 -15.73 -33.29
CA ILE A 147 -8.72 -15.01 -33.95
C ILE A 147 -7.46 -15.90 -33.92
N GLU A 148 -6.60 -15.83 -34.94
CA GLU A 148 -5.36 -16.60 -34.97
C GLU A 148 -4.51 -16.30 -33.73
N GLY A 149 -4.21 -17.34 -32.95
CA GLY A 149 -3.43 -17.24 -31.72
C GLY A 149 -4.25 -16.96 -30.46
N SER A 150 -5.58 -16.87 -30.55
CA SER A 150 -6.48 -16.78 -29.40
C SER A 150 -7.19 -18.11 -29.15
N ASN A 151 -7.43 -18.42 -27.86
CA ASN A 151 -8.24 -19.53 -27.39
C ASN A 151 -9.72 -19.16 -27.20
N MET A 152 -10.06 -17.88 -27.25
CA MET A 152 -11.41 -17.35 -27.10
C MET A 152 -11.97 -16.80 -28.41
N THR A 153 -13.30 -16.73 -28.48
CA THR A 153 -14.04 -15.98 -29.49
C THR A 153 -14.44 -14.61 -28.97
N GLU A 154 -14.74 -13.68 -29.87
CA GLU A 154 -15.23 -12.33 -29.51
C GLU A 154 -16.49 -12.40 -28.62
N GLU A 155 -17.35 -13.40 -28.85
CA GLU A 155 -18.57 -13.62 -28.10
C GLU A 155 -18.28 -14.03 -26.64
N GLU A 156 -17.32 -14.93 -26.45
CA GLU A 156 -16.89 -15.38 -25.12
C GLU A 156 -16.27 -14.23 -24.33
N VAL A 157 -15.45 -13.40 -24.97
CA VAL A 157 -14.81 -12.21 -24.35
C VAL A 157 -15.86 -11.21 -23.88
N ILE A 158 -16.83 -10.86 -24.75
CA ILE A 158 -17.92 -9.96 -24.39
C ILE A 158 -18.75 -10.54 -23.24
N ARG A 159 -19.05 -11.83 -23.29
CA ARG A 159 -19.81 -12.52 -22.25
C ARG A 159 -19.07 -12.48 -20.91
N THR A 160 -17.78 -12.79 -20.90
CA THR A 160 -16.95 -12.70 -19.69
C THR A 160 -17.02 -11.31 -19.08
N ALA A 161 -16.82 -10.25 -19.88
CA ALA A 161 -16.91 -8.87 -19.43
C ALA A 161 -18.28 -8.53 -18.81
N LEU A 162 -19.38 -8.89 -19.49
CA LEU A 162 -20.75 -8.55 -19.08
C LEU A 162 -21.29 -9.39 -17.91
N THR A 163 -20.67 -10.52 -17.60
CA THR A 163 -21.09 -11.40 -16.47
C THR A 163 -20.51 -10.99 -15.12
N THR A 164 -19.67 -9.96 -15.07
CA THR A 164 -19.16 -9.42 -13.80
C THR A 164 -20.29 -8.82 -12.96
N GLU A 165 -20.24 -9.04 -11.64
CA GLU A 165 -21.34 -8.67 -10.72
C GLU A 165 -21.72 -7.18 -10.80
N ASP A 166 -20.75 -6.33 -11.13
CA ASP A 166 -20.93 -4.88 -11.22
C ASP A 166 -21.89 -4.45 -12.34
N TYR A 167 -22.05 -5.23 -13.42
CA TYR A 167 -22.74 -4.76 -14.64
C TYR A 167 -24.22 -5.10 -14.71
N SER A 168 -24.68 -6.03 -13.89
CA SER A 168 -26.10 -6.39 -13.80
C SER A 168 -27.01 -5.19 -13.48
N ARG A 169 -26.45 -4.07 -13.00
CA ARG A 169 -27.17 -2.88 -12.56
C ARG A 169 -27.21 -1.74 -13.59
N PHE A 170 -26.46 -1.83 -14.69
CA PHE A 170 -26.34 -0.72 -15.64
C PHE A 170 -27.12 -1.03 -16.92
N ASP A 171 -28.03 -0.11 -17.30
CA ASP A 171 -28.78 -0.19 -18.55
C ASP A 171 -28.88 1.19 -19.21
N PRO A 172 -28.61 1.32 -20.53
CA PRO A 172 -28.07 0.32 -21.46
C PRO A 172 -26.53 0.34 -21.56
N ILE A 173 -25.92 -0.82 -21.84
CA ILE A 173 -24.48 -1.00 -22.10
C ILE A 173 -24.25 -1.15 -23.60
N MET A 174 -23.27 -0.43 -24.17
CA MET A 174 -22.88 -0.59 -25.58
C MET A 174 -21.46 -1.15 -25.72
N VAL A 175 -21.29 -2.20 -26.52
CA VAL A 175 -19.95 -2.71 -26.89
C VAL A 175 -19.37 -1.80 -27.98
N ARG A 176 -18.30 -1.06 -27.67
CA ARG A 176 -17.62 -0.12 -28.59
C ARG A 176 -16.61 -0.83 -29.47
N SER A 177 -15.72 -1.59 -28.85
CA SER A 177 -14.66 -2.34 -29.53
C SER A 177 -14.31 -3.59 -28.75
N VAL A 178 -13.82 -4.59 -29.48
CA VAL A 178 -13.23 -5.81 -28.94
C VAL A 178 -11.99 -6.09 -29.76
N GLU A 179 -10.83 -5.96 -29.15
CA GLU A 179 -9.53 -6.05 -29.81
C GLU A 179 -8.70 -7.14 -29.14
N TYR A 180 -7.95 -7.91 -29.93
CA TYR A 180 -7.02 -8.93 -29.43
C TYR A 180 -5.59 -8.52 -29.74
N GLU A 181 -4.71 -8.54 -28.74
CA GLU A 181 -3.28 -8.29 -28.89
C GLU A 181 -2.52 -9.63 -28.80
N PRO A 182 -2.10 -10.23 -29.93
CA PRO A 182 -1.46 -11.55 -29.94
C PRO A 182 -0.14 -11.61 -29.19
N SER A 183 0.55 -10.47 -29.02
CA SER A 183 1.85 -10.44 -28.33
C SER A 183 1.74 -10.60 -26.82
N THR A 184 0.63 -10.15 -26.22
CA THR A 184 0.34 -10.27 -24.79
C THR A 184 -0.69 -11.35 -24.49
N GLN A 185 -1.38 -11.86 -25.53
CA GLN A 185 -2.51 -12.79 -25.39
C GLN A 185 -3.65 -12.19 -24.53
N VAL A 186 -3.90 -10.90 -24.71
CA VAL A 186 -4.93 -10.16 -23.98
C VAL A 186 -5.99 -9.65 -24.94
N TRP A 187 -7.24 -9.78 -24.53
CA TRP A 187 -8.38 -9.13 -25.17
C TRP A 187 -8.71 -7.83 -24.46
N THR A 188 -8.84 -6.74 -25.21
CA THR A 188 -9.30 -5.46 -24.70
C THR A 188 -10.71 -5.21 -25.20
N ILE A 189 -11.66 -5.04 -24.28
CA ILE A 189 -13.04 -4.68 -24.58
C ILE A 189 -13.35 -3.29 -24.05
N GLN A 190 -13.93 -2.45 -24.90
CA GLN A 190 -14.43 -1.13 -24.48
C GLN A 190 -15.95 -1.15 -24.44
N LEU A 191 -16.51 -0.86 -23.26
CA LEU A 191 -17.94 -0.71 -23.05
C LEU A 191 -18.29 0.76 -22.80
N SER A 192 -19.40 1.23 -23.36
CA SER A 192 -19.88 2.60 -23.16
C SER A 192 -21.17 2.57 -22.35
N LEU A 193 -21.18 3.32 -21.25
CA LEU A 193 -22.35 3.57 -20.42
C LEU A 193 -22.82 5.00 -20.73
N ASN A 194 -24.09 5.15 -21.12
CA ASN A 194 -24.65 6.42 -21.60
C ASN A 194 -24.34 7.65 -20.72
N ASP A 195 -24.20 7.46 -19.41
CA ASP A 195 -24.03 8.50 -18.40
C ASP A 195 -22.71 8.44 -17.62
N ARG A 196 -21.90 7.38 -17.78
CA ARG A 196 -20.69 7.13 -16.95
C ARG A 196 -19.39 7.03 -17.74
N GLY A 197 -19.42 7.27 -19.04
CA GLY A 197 -18.24 7.22 -19.89
C GLY A 197 -17.93 5.81 -20.39
N ASP A 198 -16.75 5.69 -20.98
CA ASP A 198 -16.25 4.44 -21.53
C ASP A 198 -15.41 3.71 -20.48
N TRP A 199 -15.59 2.41 -20.42
CA TRP A 199 -14.90 1.49 -19.51
C TRP A 199 -14.12 0.50 -20.36
N GLU A 200 -12.91 0.19 -19.93
CA GLU A 200 -12.04 -0.76 -20.61
C GLU A 200 -11.80 -1.96 -19.72
N PHE A 201 -11.81 -3.15 -20.30
CA PHE A 201 -11.36 -4.35 -19.61
C PHE A 201 -10.32 -5.06 -20.44
N ASN A 202 -9.37 -5.63 -19.73
CA ASN A 202 -8.40 -6.56 -20.28
C ASN A 202 -8.78 -7.96 -19.81
N ILE A 203 -8.80 -8.94 -20.71
CA ILE A 203 -9.15 -10.34 -20.40
C ILE A 203 -8.02 -11.22 -20.89
N ASP A 204 -7.45 -12.01 -19.99
CA ASP A 204 -6.38 -12.95 -20.33
C ASP A 204 -6.96 -14.12 -21.14
N ASP A 205 -6.43 -14.34 -22.35
CA ASP A 205 -6.93 -15.36 -23.28
C ASP A 205 -6.66 -16.80 -22.81
N GLN A 206 -5.70 -17.01 -21.92
CA GLN A 206 -5.36 -18.33 -21.39
C GLN A 206 -6.21 -18.69 -20.16
N THR A 207 -6.42 -17.74 -19.24
CA THR A 207 -7.17 -17.97 -18.00
C THR A 207 -8.65 -17.65 -18.13
N GLN A 208 -9.04 -16.83 -19.12
CA GLN A 208 -10.38 -16.27 -19.29
C GLN A 208 -10.82 -15.38 -18.11
N GLU A 209 -9.86 -14.89 -17.32
CA GLU A 209 -10.11 -14.00 -16.20
C GLU A 209 -9.95 -12.55 -16.64
N ILE A 210 -10.78 -11.68 -16.07
CA ILE A 210 -10.65 -10.24 -16.27
C ILE A 210 -9.43 -9.77 -15.50
N MET A 211 -8.46 -9.27 -16.24
CA MET A 211 -7.33 -8.54 -15.71
C MET A 211 -7.85 -7.20 -15.21
N THR A 212 -7.95 -7.06 -13.90
CA THR A 212 -8.10 -5.73 -13.30
C THR A 212 -6.89 -4.89 -13.70
N GLU A 213 -7.07 -3.57 -13.94
CA GLU A 213 -6.02 -2.63 -14.37
C GLU A 213 -4.69 -2.74 -13.58
N HIS A 214 -4.74 -3.32 -12.37
CA HIS A 214 -3.62 -3.70 -11.52
C HIS A 214 -2.54 -4.63 -12.13
N ASP A 215 -2.74 -5.25 -13.30
CA ASP A 215 -1.73 -6.16 -13.89
C ASP A 215 -1.00 -5.62 -15.13
N THR A 216 -1.32 -4.40 -15.63
CA THR A 216 -0.69 -3.87 -16.86
C THR A 216 -0.04 -2.50 -16.73
N GLU A 217 -0.29 -1.74 -15.67
CA GLU A 217 0.63 -0.66 -15.30
C GLU A 217 1.85 -1.28 -14.63
N THR A 218 3.04 -1.01 -15.17
CA THR A 218 4.31 -1.24 -14.48
C THR A 218 4.20 -0.67 -13.07
N SER A 219 3.98 -1.53 -12.08
CA SER A 219 4.00 -1.22 -10.65
C SER A 219 5.22 -0.33 -10.41
N GLN A 220 4.99 0.96 -10.24
CA GLN A 220 6.07 1.89 -10.00
C GLN A 220 6.59 1.54 -8.61
N GLU A 221 7.89 1.21 -8.53
CA GLU A 221 8.55 1.02 -7.24
C GLU A 221 8.21 2.23 -6.34
N PRO A 222 7.76 2.00 -5.10
CA PRO A 222 7.35 3.06 -4.21
C PRO A 222 8.52 4.00 -3.89
N VAL A 223 8.24 5.30 -3.85
CA VAL A 223 9.17 6.27 -3.27
C VAL A 223 8.99 6.23 -1.75
N ILE A 224 9.63 5.26 -1.09
CA ILE A 224 9.48 4.96 0.35
C ILE A 224 9.58 6.21 1.24
N GLU A 225 10.53 7.09 0.96
CA GLU A 225 10.70 8.36 1.69
C GLU A 225 9.46 9.26 1.62
N GLU A 226 8.82 9.37 0.46
CA GLU A 226 7.61 10.19 0.30
C GLU A 226 6.44 9.61 1.11
N ILE A 227 6.28 8.29 1.10
CA ILE A 227 5.20 7.59 1.83
C ILE A 227 5.37 7.74 3.35
N ILE A 228 6.60 7.54 3.86
CA ILE A 228 6.90 7.70 5.29
C ILE A 228 6.68 9.15 5.74
N ASN A 229 7.16 10.11 4.94
CA ASN A 229 6.99 11.54 5.25
C ASN A 229 5.50 11.95 5.21
N GLU A 230 4.71 11.45 4.25
CA GLU A 230 3.27 11.72 4.19
C GLU A 230 2.52 11.16 5.41
N TYR A 231 2.89 9.95 5.85
CA TYR A 231 2.39 9.37 7.08
C TYR A 231 2.74 10.20 8.33
N GLU A 232 4.00 10.61 8.47
CA GLU A 232 4.46 11.46 9.58
C GLU A 232 3.75 12.83 9.57
N ASP A 233 3.67 13.48 8.41
CA ASP A 233 3.00 14.77 8.24
C ASP A 233 1.51 14.65 8.61
N THR A 234 0.85 13.58 8.19
CA THR A 234 -0.56 13.32 8.52
C THR A 234 -0.78 13.22 10.02
N ILE A 235 0.04 12.44 10.73
CA ILE A 235 -0.07 12.29 12.18
C ILE A 235 0.32 13.57 12.93
N THR A 236 1.42 14.22 12.54
CA THR A 236 1.92 15.42 13.22
C THR A 236 1.03 16.64 12.98
N SER A 237 0.30 16.70 11.85
CA SER A 237 -0.70 17.75 11.57
C SER A 237 -1.85 17.80 12.57
N LEU A 238 -2.08 16.71 13.32
CA LEU A 238 -3.08 16.67 14.38
C LEU A 238 -2.68 17.57 15.56
N LYS A 239 -1.38 17.87 15.73
CA LYS A 239 -0.90 18.77 16.78
C LYS A 239 -1.36 20.19 16.51
N ASN A 240 -1.96 20.79 17.53
CA ASN A 240 -2.26 22.21 17.57
C ASN A 240 -1.41 22.84 18.67
N ASP A 241 -0.53 23.77 18.30
CA ASP A 241 0.46 24.36 19.21
C ASP A 241 -0.17 25.09 20.42
N ASP A 242 -1.40 25.58 20.26
CA ASP A 242 -2.09 26.37 21.28
C ASP A 242 -3.00 25.52 22.18
N THR A 243 -3.48 24.36 21.69
CA THR A 243 -4.51 23.56 22.38
C THR A 243 -4.39 22.08 22.04
N GLN A 244 -4.89 21.20 22.91
CA GLN A 244 -5.01 19.76 22.58
C GLN A 244 -6.16 19.47 21.61
N GLN A 245 -6.98 20.46 21.23
CA GLN A 245 -8.13 20.25 20.38
C GLN A 245 -7.69 20.04 18.92
N ILE A 246 -8.19 18.98 18.29
CA ILE A 246 -7.94 18.68 16.88
C ILE A 246 -9.06 19.24 16.00
N ASN A 247 -8.74 19.59 14.75
CA ASN A 247 -9.66 20.24 13.83
C ASN A 247 -10.55 19.23 13.07
N PHE A 248 -11.28 18.39 13.81
CA PHE A 248 -12.21 17.40 13.24
C PHE A 248 -13.48 17.34 14.08
N ASP A 249 -14.65 17.25 13.44
CA ASP A 249 -15.94 17.24 14.12
C ASP A 249 -16.25 15.85 14.70
N THR A 250 -15.78 14.78 14.06
CA THR A 250 -16.07 13.39 14.45
C THR A 250 -14.89 12.46 14.24
N LYS A 251 -14.86 11.34 14.99
CA LYS A 251 -13.83 10.30 14.81
C LYS A 251 -13.85 9.69 13.41
N GLU A 252 -15.03 9.62 12.79
CA GLU A 252 -15.19 9.10 11.43
C GLU A 252 -14.52 10.04 10.41
N GLU A 253 -14.70 11.35 10.56
CA GLU A 253 -14.02 12.33 9.69
C GLU A 253 -12.50 12.25 9.84
N LEU A 254 -12.03 12.15 11.09
CA LEU A 254 -10.60 11.95 11.37
C LEU A 254 -10.09 10.65 10.76
N LYS A 255 -10.83 9.55 10.90
CA LYS A 255 -10.46 8.24 10.34
C LYS A 255 -10.27 8.34 8.83
N ASN A 256 -11.23 8.94 8.12
CA ASN A 256 -11.16 9.15 6.67
C ASN A 256 -9.94 10.02 6.27
N TYR A 257 -9.55 10.98 7.11
CA TYR A 257 -8.34 11.77 6.90
C TYR A 257 -7.08 10.92 7.08
N LEU A 258 -6.98 10.16 8.16
CA LEU A 258 -5.82 9.29 8.44
C LEU A 258 -5.64 8.22 7.36
N THR A 259 -6.72 7.63 6.85
CA THR A 259 -6.67 6.60 5.81
C THR A 259 -6.14 7.07 4.46
N GLN A 260 -5.82 8.37 4.32
CA GLN A 260 -5.12 8.87 3.14
C GLN A 260 -3.65 8.47 3.12
N SER A 261 -3.02 8.18 4.27
CA SER A 261 -1.60 7.86 4.34
C SER A 261 -1.30 6.52 5.04
N MET A 262 -2.33 5.87 5.60
CA MET A 262 -2.19 4.62 6.34
C MET A 262 -3.41 3.71 6.20
N SER A 263 -3.28 2.45 6.62
CA SER A 263 -4.39 1.50 6.62
C SER A 263 -5.52 1.90 7.56
N GLU A 264 -6.71 1.37 7.30
CA GLU A 264 -7.87 1.56 8.19
C GLU A 264 -7.59 1.05 9.61
N THR A 265 -6.92 -0.10 9.73
CA THR A 265 -6.55 -0.71 11.01
C THR A 265 -5.57 0.16 11.79
N LEU A 266 -4.54 0.69 11.12
CA LEU A 266 -3.55 1.57 11.76
C LEU A 266 -4.20 2.91 12.16
N ALA A 267 -5.09 3.46 11.33
CA ALA A 267 -5.86 4.67 11.66
C ALA A 267 -6.73 4.47 12.92
N ASP A 268 -7.43 3.34 13.04
CA ASP A 268 -8.22 3.01 14.24
C ASP A 268 -7.35 2.93 15.50
N SER A 269 -6.17 2.29 15.39
CA SER A 269 -5.19 2.20 16.48
C SER A 269 -4.72 3.59 16.92
N HIS A 270 -4.41 4.50 15.98
CA HIS A 270 -4.03 5.88 16.31
C HIS A 270 -5.16 6.65 17.00
N ILE A 271 -6.39 6.51 16.52
CA ILE A 271 -7.56 7.14 17.13
C ILE A 271 -7.76 6.62 18.56
N GLU A 272 -7.62 5.31 18.77
CA GLU A 272 -7.78 4.70 20.09
C GLU A 272 -6.68 5.12 21.08
N ASN A 273 -5.43 5.20 20.63
CA ASN A 273 -4.29 5.46 21.49
C ASN A 273 -4.08 6.94 21.78
N TYR A 274 -4.26 7.82 20.78
CA TYR A 274 -3.87 9.22 20.87
C TYR A 274 -5.05 10.19 20.98
N ILE A 275 -6.27 9.76 20.67
CA ILE A 275 -7.44 10.64 20.67
C ILE A 275 -8.36 10.35 21.85
N MET A 276 -8.90 11.41 22.44
CA MET A 276 -9.97 11.35 23.43
C MET A 276 -11.11 12.28 23.03
N GLU A 277 -12.33 11.90 23.36
CA GLU A 277 -13.53 12.70 23.08
C GLU A 277 -14.05 13.29 24.40
N ARG A 278 -14.29 14.61 24.42
CA ARG A 278 -14.85 15.32 25.58
C ARG A 278 -15.89 16.32 25.09
N ASP A 279 -17.09 16.24 25.65
CA ASP A 279 -18.22 17.11 25.29
C ASP A 279 -18.55 17.14 23.77
N GLY A 280 -18.26 16.04 23.07
CA GLY A 280 -18.48 15.91 21.61
C GLY A 280 -17.38 16.51 20.73
N GLU A 281 -16.29 16.99 21.32
CA GLU A 281 -15.10 17.48 20.61
C GLU A 281 -13.93 16.50 20.79
N LEU A 282 -13.00 16.50 19.84
CA LEU A 282 -11.84 15.62 19.84
C LEU A 282 -10.59 16.34 20.34
N TYR A 283 -9.81 15.63 21.14
CA TYR A 283 -8.59 16.13 21.76
C TYR A 283 -7.48 15.08 21.66
N LEU A 284 -6.25 15.54 21.47
CA LEU A 284 -5.05 14.73 21.67
C LEU A 284 -4.89 14.40 23.16
N ARG A 285 -4.55 13.16 23.46
CA ARG A 285 -4.12 12.75 24.81
C ARG A 285 -2.75 13.34 25.11
N GLU A 286 -2.47 13.53 26.39
CA GLU A 286 -1.14 13.93 26.90
C GLU A 286 -0.18 12.74 26.87
N THR A 287 0.01 12.18 25.68
CA THR A 287 0.94 11.08 25.40
C THR A 287 1.90 11.54 24.32
N GLU A 288 3.08 10.95 24.29
CA GLU A 288 4.01 11.17 23.18
C GLU A 288 3.44 10.57 21.90
N PHE A 289 3.83 11.16 20.77
CA PHE A 289 3.48 10.63 19.46
C PHE A 289 4.28 9.36 19.17
N PRO A 290 3.85 8.54 18.20
CA PRO A 290 4.66 7.42 17.73
C PRO A 290 6.09 7.87 17.40
N THR A 291 7.07 6.99 17.63
CA THR A 291 8.43 7.21 17.12
C THR A 291 8.43 7.01 15.60
N PHE A 292 9.04 7.95 14.87
CA PHE A 292 9.12 7.92 13.41
C PHE A 292 10.51 7.50 12.94
N ILE A 293 10.58 6.82 11.80
CA ILE A 293 11.85 6.63 11.09
C ILE A 293 12.36 8.00 10.63
N ASN A 294 13.60 8.32 10.93
CA ASN A 294 14.26 9.51 10.41
C ASN A 294 14.76 9.24 8.99
N THR A 295 13.99 9.69 7.99
CA THR A 295 14.31 9.55 6.56
C THR A 295 15.58 10.28 6.12
N ASN A 296 16.11 11.20 6.96
CA ASN A 296 17.40 11.85 6.71
C ASN A 296 18.61 11.01 7.16
N GLU A 297 18.36 9.94 7.91
CA GLU A 297 19.37 8.96 8.33
C GLU A 297 19.24 7.68 7.50
N ALA A 298 20.25 6.82 7.57
CA ALA A 298 20.20 5.57 6.83
C ALA A 298 19.12 4.66 7.42
N TYR A 299 18.36 4.01 6.56
CA TYR A 299 17.43 2.92 6.89
C TYR A 299 17.57 1.82 5.83
N LEU A 300 17.18 0.59 6.17
CA LEU A 300 17.16 -0.54 5.25
C LEU A 300 15.78 -0.62 4.59
N THR A 301 15.75 -0.90 3.29
CA THR A 301 14.52 -1.24 2.58
C THR A 301 14.59 -2.68 2.09
N GLU A 302 13.55 -3.46 2.37
CA GLU A 302 13.41 -4.85 1.94
C GLU A 302 12.12 -4.99 1.11
N GLU A 303 12.24 -5.46 -0.13
CA GLU A 303 11.08 -5.85 -0.94
C GLU A 303 10.63 -7.24 -0.50
N ILE A 304 9.39 -7.34 0.00
CA ILE A 304 8.79 -8.61 0.40
C ILE A 304 8.11 -9.26 -0.80
N ASP A 305 7.35 -8.46 -1.56
CA ASP A 305 6.76 -8.81 -2.85
C ASP A 305 6.45 -7.55 -3.68
N LYS A 306 5.80 -7.71 -4.83
CA LYS A 306 5.50 -6.61 -5.76
C LYS A 306 4.64 -5.49 -5.18
N ASP A 307 3.89 -5.78 -4.11
CA ASP A 307 2.91 -4.88 -3.51
C ASP A 307 3.26 -4.57 -2.04
N THR A 308 4.42 -5.02 -1.54
CA THR A 308 4.79 -4.92 -0.13
C THR A 308 6.29 -4.67 0.08
N TYR A 309 6.60 -3.63 0.86
CA TYR A 309 7.96 -3.24 1.24
C TYR A 309 8.06 -3.05 2.75
N HIS A 310 9.23 -3.33 3.31
CA HIS A 310 9.58 -2.96 4.67
C HIS A 310 10.63 -1.84 4.65
N ALA A 311 10.47 -0.86 5.54
CA ALA A 311 11.49 0.14 5.86
C ALA A 311 11.89 -0.02 7.33
N ILE A 312 13.18 -0.27 7.59
CA ILE A 312 13.68 -0.70 8.90
C ILE A 312 14.78 0.26 9.36
N GLN A 313 14.65 0.80 10.57
CA GLN A 313 15.66 1.66 11.19
C GLN A 313 15.86 1.34 12.67
N GLU A 314 17.11 1.18 13.08
CA GLU A 314 17.50 1.14 14.50
C GLU A 314 17.69 2.57 15.02
N GLN A 315 17.18 2.86 16.21
CA GLN A 315 17.31 4.16 16.86
C GLN A 315 17.66 4.00 18.34
N ASP A 316 18.54 4.87 18.84
CA ASP A 316 18.74 5.07 20.27
C ASP A 316 17.84 6.22 20.73
N THR A 317 16.86 5.94 21.58
CA THR A 317 16.03 7.01 22.17
C THR A 317 16.37 7.20 23.64
N GLU A 318 16.24 8.43 24.14
CA GLU A 318 16.50 8.73 25.55
C GLU A 318 15.47 8.06 26.50
N LEU A 319 14.31 7.67 25.97
CA LEU A 319 13.16 7.19 26.76
C LEU A 319 12.97 5.67 26.70
N THR A 320 13.18 5.05 25.53
CA THR A 320 12.90 3.62 25.29
C THR A 320 14.15 2.80 24.97
N ASN A 321 15.34 3.37 25.16
CA ASN A 321 16.64 2.75 24.83
C ASN A 321 16.75 2.41 23.32
N HIS A 322 17.63 1.46 22.97
CA HIS A 322 17.89 1.02 21.60
C HIS A 322 16.69 0.22 21.05
N ILE A 323 16.04 0.72 20.00
CA ILE A 323 14.85 0.14 19.37
C ILE A 323 15.08 -0.10 17.87
N GLU A 324 14.32 -1.01 17.29
CA GLU A 324 14.15 -1.21 15.84
C GLU A 324 12.72 -0.84 15.47
N ILE A 325 12.58 0.01 14.46
CA ILE A 325 11.29 0.44 13.91
C ILE A 325 11.17 -0.15 12.52
N THR A 326 10.08 -0.87 12.25
CA THR A 326 9.77 -1.46 10.95
C THR A 326 8.44 -0.92 10.44
N TYR A 327 8.45 -0.19 9.33
CA TYR A 327 7.24 0.25 8.63
C TYR A 327 6.91 -0.78 7.55
N ILE A 328 5.68 -1.28 7.59
CA ILE A 328 5.13 -2.17 6.55
C ILE A 328 4.38 -1.27 5.56
N ILE A 329 4.88 -1.19 4.33
CA ILE A 329 4.35 -0.34 3.27
C ILE A 329 3.68 -1.23 2.23
N GLN A 330 2.41 -0.94 1.92
CA GLN A 330 1.62 -1.77 1.01
C GLN A 330 0.93 -0.93 -0.05
N ASN A 331 0.83 -1.48 -1.27
CA ASN A 331 0.03 -0.91 -2.34
C ASN A 331 -1.43 -1.34 -2.16
N GLN A 332 -2.30 -0.39 -1.84
CA GLN A 332 -3.75 -0.60 -1.76
C GLN A 332 -4.43 0.29 -2.80
N GLN A 333 -5.16 -0.34 -3.74
CA GLN A 333 -5.91 0.39 -4.77
C GLN A 333 -5.06 1.39 -5.58
N ASN A 334 -3.83 1.01 -5.93
CA ASN A 334 -2.86 1.84 -6.66
C ASN A 334 -2.32 3.04 -5.86
N GLN A 335 -2.41 2.98 -4.53
CA GLN A 335 -1.81 3.94 -3.63
C GLN A 335 -0.93 3.20 -2.61
N TRP A 336 0.32 3.63 -2.51
CA TRP A 336 1.22 3.15 -1.47
C TRP A 336 0.95 3.88 -0.15
N ILE A 337 0.70 3.11 0.90
CA ILE A 337 0.41 3.63 2.25
C ILE A 337 1.21 2.84 3.29
N VAL A 338 1.24 3.35 4.53
CA VAL A 338 1.76 2.60 5.68
C VAL A 338 0.67 1.67 6.19
N GLU A 339 0.85 0.37 6.00
CA GLU A 339 -0.08 -0.67 6.47
C GLU A 339 0.00 -0.83 7.99
N ASP A 340 1.22 -0.92 8.52
CA ASP A 340 1.48 -1.12 9.95
C ASP A 340 2.86 -0.56 10.36
N VAL A 341 3.06 -0.38 11.67
CA VAL A 341 4.33 0.04 12.27
C VAL A 341 4.65 -0.86 13.46
N ASP A 342 5.71 -1.66 13.33
CA ASP A 342 6.24 -2.49 14.40
C ASP A 342 7.43 -1.80 15.08
N VAL A 343 7.44 -1.81 16.42
CA VAL A 343 8.51 -1.22 17.23
C VAL A 343 8.99 -2.27 18.22
N GLN A 344 10.22 -2.72 18.03
CA GLN A 344 10.84 -3.73 18.87
C GLN A 344 11.97 -3.11 19.69
N SER A 345 11.99 -3.37 20.99
CA SER A 345 13.17 -3.05 21.81
C SER A 345 14.31 -4.00 21.43
N LEU A 346 15.41 -3.45 20.92
CA LEU A 346 16.64 -4.19 20.65
C LEU A 346 17.53 -4.29 21.89
N GLU A 347 17.25 -3.48 22.91
CA GLU A 347 17.72 -3.81 24.24
C GLU A 347 17.13 -5.15 24.66
N GLN A 348 18.03 -6.12 24.58
CA GLN A 348 18.04 -7.40 25.23
C GLN A 348 17.33 -8.57 24.51
N ASN A 349 18.13 -9.22 23.66
CA ASN A 349 18.39 -10.66 23.77
C ASN A 349 19.00 -11.01 25.16
N SER A 350 18.48 -10.46 26.26
CA SER A 350 18.73 -11.03 27.56
C SER A 350 18.05 -12.37 27.51
N VAL A 351 18.84 -13.42 27.68
CA VAL A 351 18.29 -14.73 27.97
C VAL A 351 17.40 -14.50 29.19
N LYS A 352 16.07 -14.52 29.00
CA LYS A 352 15.10 -14.40 30.08
C LYS A 352 15.53 -15.34 31.19
N ILE A 353 15.52 -14.87 32.43
CA ILE A 353 15.83 -15.75 33.55
C ILE A 353 14.62 -16.66 33.73
N GLU A 354 14.70 -17.90 33.24
CA GLU A 354 13.60 -18.86 33.23
C GLU A 354 13.54 -19.71 34.51
N SER A 355 14.53 -19.60 35.40
CA SER A 355 14.62 -20.44 36.60
C SER A 355 15.25 -19.75 37.81
N ASP A 356 14.84 -20.17 39.00
CA ASP A 356 15.40 -19.75 40.29
C ASP A 356 16.92 -19.94 40.36
N GLN A 357 17.45 -20.99 39.72
CA GLN A 357 18.89 -21.24 39.70
C GLN A 357 19.62 -20.19 38.86
N GLN A 358 19.08 -19.82 37.69
CA GLN A 358 19.65 -18.75 36.87
C GLN A 358 19.60 -17.42 37.62
N ALA A 359 18.49 -17.09 38.29
CA ALA A 359 18.37 -15.87 39.10
C ALA A 359 19.48 -15.76 40.16
N LYS A 360 19.74 -16.86 40.88
CA LYS A 360 20.82 -16.93 41.88
C LYS A 360 22.21 -16.78 41.25
N GLU A 361 22.50 -17.47 40.14
CA GLU A 361 23.81 -17.35 39.48
C GLU A 361 24.06 -15.92 38.97
N GLU A 362 23.03 -15.25 38.46
CA GLU A 362 23.11 -13.87 38.00
C GLU A 362 23.38 -12.89 39.15
N VAL A 363 22.68 -13.02 40.29
CA VAL A 363 22.97 -12.24 41.50
C VAL A 363 24.39 -12.51 42.03
N LYS A 364 24.81 -13.78 42.04
CA LYS A 364 26.17 -14.18 42.45
C LYS A 364 27.23 -13.54 41.55
N LYS A 365 27.01 -13.51 40.23
CA LYS A 365 27.89 -12.88 39.23
C LYS A 365 27.98 -11.37 39.45
N ALA A 366 26.85 -10.68 39.59
CA ALA A 366 26.81 -9.23 39.75
C ALA A 366 27.50 -8.74 41.03
N LEU A 367 27.23 -9.43 42.14
CA LEU A 367 27.80 -9.11 43.46
C LEU A 367 29.24 -9.63 43.63
N GLN A 368 29.78 -10.35 42.63
CA GLN A 368 31.11 -10.96 42.67
C GLN A 368 31.33 -11.84 43.93
N LEU A 369 30.30 -12.59 44.34
CA LEU A 369 30.34 -13.37 45.56
C LEU A 369 31.22 -14.62 45.40
N SER A 370 32.02 -14.90 46.43
CA SER A 370 32.78 -16.15 46.52
C SER A 370 31.89 -17.34 46.89
N ASP A 371 32.40 -18.57 46.76
CA ASP A 371 31.65 -19.81 47.02
C ASP A 371 31.24 -20.04 48.49
N GLN A 372 31.71 -19.20 49.42
CA GLN A 372 31.29 -19.29 50.83
C GLN A 372 29.89 -18.71 51.06
N TYR A 373 29.39 -17.87 50.14
CA TYR A 373 28.05 -17.32 50.21
C TYR A 373 27.04 -18.30 49.60
N GLN A 374 25.92 -18.46 50.29
CA GLN A 374 24.75 -19.17 49.83
C GLN A 374 23.67 -18.17 49.40
N LEU A 375 22.87 -18.58 48.42
CA LEU A 375 21.77 -17.78 47.90
C LEU A 375 20.51 -18.64 47.94
N ASP A 376 19.44 -18.09 48.51
CA ASP A 376 18.11 -18.72 48.50
C ASP A 376 17.10 -17.86 47.76
N TYR A 377 16.14 -18.52 47.12
CA TYR A 377 15.06 -17.88 46.36
C TYR A 377 13.83 -17.81 47.25
N GLU A 378 13.34 -16.60 47.49
CA GLU A 378 12.33 -16.35 48.52
C GLU A 378 10.95 -16.00 47.93
N GLY A 379 10.87 -15.83 46.60
CA GLY A 379 9.61 -15.61 45.88
C GLY A 379 9.65 -14.46 44.89
N GLN A 380 8.47 -14.11 44.35
CA GLN A 380 8.27 -12.99 43.42
C GLN A 380 7.41 -11.87 44.00
N ASP A 381 7.07 -11.95 45.28
CA ASP A 381 6.25 -10.93 45.93
C ASP A 381 7.06 -9.65 46.08
N VAL A 382 6.62 -8.57 45.42
CA VAL A 382 7.28 -7.26 45.46
C VAL A 382 6.87 -6.47 46.70
N PRO A 383 7.75 -5.63 47.26
CA PRO A 383 7.52 -4.99 48.55
C PRO A 383 6.56 -3.78 48.47
N SER A 384 6.36 -3.18 47.29
CA SER A 384 5.61 -1.93 47.11
C SER A 384 4.75 -1.96 45.84
N GLU A 385 3.61 -1.26 45.87
CA GLU A 385 2.71 -1.04 44.72
C GLU A 385 3.44 -0.40 43.52
N GLU A 386 4.50 0.36 43.76
CA GLU A 386 5.32 0.98 42.70
C GLU A 386 5.99 -0.05 41.77
N TYR A 387 6.22 -1.27 42.27
CA TYR A 387 6.82 -2.37 41.50
C TYR A 387 5.80 -3.43 41.12
N GLU A 388 4.50 -3.21 41.35
CA GLU A 388 3.46 -4.12 40.89
C GLU A 388 3.49 -4.22 39.36
N GLY A 389 3.48 -5.45 38.86
CA GLY A 389 3.60 -5.75 37.43
C GLY A 389 5.03 -5.95 36.95
N GLN A 390 6.05 -5.63 37.75
CA GLN A 390 7.42 -6.00 37.42
C GLN A 390 7.69 -7.46 37.78
N ASN A 391 8.40 -8.17 36.91
CA ASN A 391 8.76 -9.57 37.10
C ASN A 391 10.04 -9.69 37.95
N LEU A 392 9.95 -9.38 39.24
CA LEU A 392 11.08 -9.40 40.18
C LEU A 392 11.14 -10.70 40.98
N ALA A 393 12.35 -11.17 41.29
CA ALA A 393 12.60 -12.30 42.18
C ALA A 393 13.46 -11.89 43.38
N LEU A 394 13.02 -12.23 44.60
CA LEU A 394 13.74 -11.98 45.84
C LEU A 394 14.78 -13.07 46.11
N ILE A 395 16.02 -12.64 46.28
CA ILE A 395 17.18 -13.49 46.56
C ILE A 395 17.79 -13.09 47.91
N HIS A 396 17.83 -14.03 48.85
CA HIS A 396 18.50 -13.88 50.14
C HIS A 396 19.96 -14.32 50.04
N VAL A 397 20.90 -13.43 50.36
CA VAL A 397 22.33 -13.74 50.36
C VAL A 397 22.83 -13.85 51.79
N TYR A 398 23.43 -14.99 52.13
CA TYR A 398 23.92 -15.25 53.49
C TYR A 398 25.18 -16.14 53.49
N GLU A 399 25.90 -16.13 54.61
CA GLU A 399 26.99 -17.05 54.90
C GLU A 399 26.58 -17.94 56.08
N GLU A 400 26.76 -19.25 55.97
CA GLU A 400 26.48 -20.21 57.04
C GLU A 400 27.78 -20.85 57.52
N ASN A 401 28.00 -20.84 58.83
CA ASN A 401 29.08 -21.58 59.47
C ASN A 401 28.51 -22.51 60.57
N GLU A 402 29.36 -23.34 61.18
CA GLU A 402 28.95 -24.34 62.17
C GLU A 402 28.17 -23.78 63.37
N ASN A 403 28.22 -22.46 63.62
CA ASN A 403 27.65 -21.83 64.80
C ASN A 403 26.59 -20.76 64.50
N ALA A 404 26.49 -20.26 63.27
CA ALA A 404 25.61 -19.15 62.92
C ALA A 404 25.39 -18.98 61.41
N THR A 405 24.26 -18.35 61.08
CA THR A 405 23.97 -17.79 59.76
C THR A 405 24.11 -16.27 59.83
N ALA A 406 24.89 -15.68 58.93
CA ALA A 406 25.07 -14.24 58.79
C ALA A 406 24.46 -13.77 57.46
N THR A 407 23.39 -12.98 57.53
CA THR A 407 22.78 -12.37 56.34
C THR A 407 23.68 -11.26 55.81
N TYR A 408 24.02 -11.33 54.53
CA TYR A 408 24.73 -10.28 53.82
C TYR A 408 23.76 -9.21 53.31
N GLY A 409 22.64 -9.62 52.73
CA GLY A 409 21.61 -8.72 52.21
C GLY A 409 20.46 -9.45 51.53
N TRP A 410 19.48 -8.67 51.10
CA TRP A 410 18.33 -9.12 50.31
C TRP A 410 18.33 -8.35 49.00
N TYR A 411 18.16 -9.05 47.89
CA TYR A 411 18.24 -8.45 46.56
C TYR A 411 17.06 -8.87 45.72
N TYR A 412 16.47 -7.94 44.97
CA TYR A 412 15.56 -8.28 43.89
C TYR A 412 16.33 -8.30 42.57
N ILE A 413 16.09 -9.32 41.75
CA ILE A 413 16.54 -9.34 40.35
C ILE A 413 15.32 -9.27 39.45
N ASN A 414 15.34 -8.37 38.47
CA ASN A 414 14.33 -8.32 37.43
C ASN A 414 14.60 -9.44 36.41
N LEU A 415 13.64 -10.34 36.23
CA LEU A 415 13.82 -11.55 35.41
C LEU A 415 13.78 -11.28 33.91
N GLU A 416 13.36 -10.08 33.51
CA GLU A 416 13.32 -9.62 32.12
C GLU A 416 14.61 -8.89 31.77
N ASN A 417 14.96 -7.85 32.53
CA ASN A 417 16.12 -7.02 32.19
C ASN A 417 17.41 -7.32 32.97
N ARG A 418 17.34 -8.25 33.93
CA ARG A 418 18.44 -8.68 34.81
C ARG A 418 18.97 -7.60 35.76
N ALA A 419 18.32 -6.43 35.86
CA ALA A 419 18.71 -5.41 36.83
C ALA A 419 18.59 -5.93 38.26
N ILE A 420 19.55 -5.56 39.13
CA ILE A 420 19.61 -6.01 40.53
C ILE A 420 19.46 -4.83 41.46
N TYR A 421 18.51 -4.98 42.38
CA TYR A 421 18.14 -4.00 43.39
C TYR A 421 18.50 -4.53 44.77
N GLU A 422 19.10 -3.70 45.62
CA GLU A 422 19.21 -3.98 47.05
C GLU A 422 17.90 -3.63 47.74
N TYR A 423 17.41 -4.55 48.57
CA TYR A 423 16.19 -4.39 49.33
C TYR A 423 16.49 -4.05 50.79
N ASP A 424 16.10 -2.84 51.19
CA ASP A 424 16.16 -2.42 52.58
C ASP A 424 14.86 -2.79 53.30
N ILE A 425 14.90 -3.87 54.07
CA ILE A 425 13.77 -4.37 54.87
C ILE A 425 13.23 -3.32 55.85
N ALA A 426 14.09 -2.42 56.36
CA ALA A 426 13.66 -1.44 57.36
C ALA A 426 12.80 -0.33 56.74
N THR A 427 13.09 0.04 55.50
CA THR A 427 12.40 1.12 54.80
C THR A 427 11.44 0.62 53.72
N ASN A 428 11.49 -0.66 53.38
CA ASN A 428 10.71 -1.30 52.32
C ASN A 428 11.00 -0.68 50.93
N ASN A 429 12.24 -0.24 50.70
CA ASN A 429 12.66 0.42 49.47
C ASN A 429 13.62 -0.46 48.66
N LEU A 430 13.58 -0.30 47.33
CA LEU A 430 14.53 -0.90 46.39
C LEU A 430 15.50 0.17 45.89
N THR A 431 16.79 -0.14 45.92
CA THR A 431 17.85 0.71 45.33
C THR A 431 18.51 -0.05 44.19
N LEU A 432 18.49 0.50 42.97
CA LEU A 432 19.18 -0.11 41.84
C LEU A 432 20.68 -0.12 42.11
N MET A 433 21.27 -1.31 42.14
CA MET A 433 22.70 -1.50 42.43
C MET A 433 23.49 -1.82 41.18
N TYR A 434 22.93 -2.67 40.31
CA TYR A 434 23.59 -3.14 39.10
C TYR A 434 22.62 -3.21 37.94
N ASP A 435 23.09 -2.78 36.78
CA ASP A 435 22.39 -2.92 35.51
C ASP A 435 23.15 -3.88 34.59
N TYR A 436 22.44 -4.61 33.73
CA TYR A 436 23.03 -5.60 32.82
C TYR A 436 23.00 -5.09 31.38
N ASN A 437 24.16 -4.75 30.84
CA ASN A 437 24.29 -4.17 29.48
C ASN A 437 24.35 -5.22 28.35
N GLY A 438 23.96 -6.47 28.62
CA GLY A 438 24.07 -7.59 27.68
C GLY A 438 25.33 -8.44 27.83
N GLU A 439 26.43 -7.87 28.35
CA GLU A 439 27.72 -8.58 28.54
C GLU A 439 28.08 -8.75 30.02
N GLU A 440 28.00 -7.67 30.79
CA GLU A 440 28.40 -7.62 32.19
C GLU A 440 27.47 -6.77 33.06
N TYR A 441 27.65 -6.91 34.37
CA TYR A 441 26.95 -6.07 35.35
C TYR A 441 27.74 -4.79 35.61
N VAL A 442 27.11 -3.65 35.33
CA VAL A 442 27.65 -2.32 35.60
C VAL A 442 27.03 -1.81 36.89
N LYS A 443 27.87 -1.41 37.84
CA LYS A 443 27.38 -0.83 39.10
C LYS A 443 26.82 0.57 38.84
N VAL A 444 25.62 0.84 39.31
CA VAL A 444 24.99 2.16 39.26
C VAL A 444 25.47 2.97 40.48
N GLU A 445 26.04 4.15 40.25
CA GLU A 445 26.62 5.02 41.30
C GLU A 445 25.60 5.87 42.05
#